data_AF-A0A7M3X3M0-F1
#
_entry.id   AF-A0A7M3X3M0-F1
#
_cell.length_a   1.000
_cell.length_b   1.000
_cell.length_c   1.000
_cell.angle_alpha   90.00
_cell.angle_beta   90.00
_cell.angle_gamma   90.00
#
_symmetry.space_group_name_H-M   'P 1'
#
loop_
_entity.id
_entity.type
_entity.pdbx_description
1 polymer ?
#
loop_
_entity_poly.entity_id
_entity_poly.type
_entity_poly.pdbx_seq_one_letter_code
_entity_poly.pdbx_strand_id
1 'polypeptide(L)'
;MGITAMIPDMTIGQLKSEAESRWGEIWDHHASRMTVLLMCPRKERKLMELHGDMIEHGQPVITSFHRPRAGAQLLEDQGFDPKSASFQFVDIASSDLGPWMQHLVTNEGWLRGSIEVMPMPYSIDHPSQRAFENQRMMCFRHPSIATLERYFLPFPSNDIPGKCFVSLPRRQAAELARQQAEVLGVGRL
;
A
#
# COMPACT_ATOMS: atom_id res chain seq x y z
N MET A 1 -17.09 5.83 0.27
CA MET A 1 -15.97 6.42 1.04
C MET A 1 -15.66 5.53 2.22
N GLY A 2 -14.40 5.13 2.43
CA GLY A 2 -13.94 4.28 3.53
C GLY A 2 -13.57 5.05 4.80
N ILE A 3 -12.96 4.35 5.76
CA ILE A 3 -12.34 4.92 6.97
C ILE A 3 -10.93 4.34 7.10
N THR A 4 -9.92 5.21 7.17
CA THR A 4 -8.52 4.81 7.20
C THR A 4 -7.92 4.89 8.60
N ALA A 5 -7.33 3.79 9.05
CA ALA A 5 -6.58 3.70 10.30
C ALA A 5 -5.09 3.44 10.03
N MET A 6 -4.22 4.04 10.84
CA MET A 6 -2.79 3.79 10.80
C MET A 6 -2.42 2.74 11.85
N ILE A 7 -1.75 1.67 11.41
CA ILE A 7 -1.25 0.59 12.26
C ILE A 7 0.29 0.63 12.21
N PRO A 8 0.96 0.94 13.33
CA PRO A 8 2.42 1.00 13.38
C PRO A 8 3.04 -0.40 13.42
N ASP A 9 4.31 -0.49 13.04
CA ASP A 9 5.19 -1.65 13.22
C ASP A 9 4.62 -2.96 12.66
N MET A 10 3.96 -2.86 11.52
CA MET A 10 3.35 -3.99 10.79
C MET A 10 3.85 -4.04 9.35
N THR A 11 3.62 -5.19 8.73
CA THR A 11 3.81 -5.42 7.30
C THR A 11 2.46 -5.69 6.63
N ILE A 12 2.38 -5.51 5.32
CA ILE A 12 1.19 -5.89 4.55
C ILE A 12 0.93 -7.39 4.72
N GLY A 13 1.97 -8.22 4.67
CA GLY A 13 1.89 -9.67 4.83
C GLY A 13 1.30 -10.09 6.17
N GLN A 14 1.76 -9.50 7.28
CA GLN A 14 1.21 -9.76 8.62
C GLN A 14 -0.26 -9.37 8.70
N LEU A 15 -0.62 -8.16 8.23
CA LEU A 15 -2.01 -7.71 8.26
C LEU A 15 -2.94 -8.61 7.43
N LYS A 16 -2.45 -9.15 6.30
CA LYS A 16 -3.19 -10.14 5.51
C LYS A 16 -3.36 -11.45 6.25
N SER A 17 -2.32 -11.94 6.92
CA SER A 17 -2.39 -13.18 7.70
C SER A 17 -3.33 -13.06 8.91
N GLU A 18 -3.46 -11.86 9.47
CA GLU A 18 -4.33 -11.58 10.61
C GLU A 18 -5.72 -11.06 10.19
N ALA A 19 -6.00 -10.94 8.89
CA ALA A 19 -7.14 -10.20 8.36
C ALA A 19 -8.49 -10.74 8.85
N GLU A 20 -8.67 -12.05 8.89
CA GLU A 20 -9.88 -12.70 9.40
C GLU A 20 -10.11 -12.37 10.88
N SER A 21 -9.07 -12.47 11.71
CA SER A 21 -9.18 -12.11 13.13
C SER A 21 -9.42 -10.62 13.37
N ARG A 22 -8.93 -9.75 12.48
CA ARG A 22 -9.00 -8.29 12.61
C ARG A 22 -10.30 -7.69 12.08
N TRP A 23 -10.77 -8.22 10.95
CA TRP A 23 -11.85 -7.62 10.18
C TRP A 23 -13.02 -8.58 9.93
N GLY A 24 -12.92 -9.85 10.34
CA GLY A 24 -14.02 -10.82 10.26
C GLY A 24 -14.66 -10.85 8.89
N GLU A 25 -15.99 -10.71 8.86
CA GLU A 25 -16.81 -10.75 7.64
C GLU A 25 -16.51 -9.64 6.62
N ILE A 26 -15.80 -8.58 7.01
CA ILE A 26 -15.38 -7.52 6.08
C ILE A 26 -14.32 -8.04 5.10
N TRP A 27 -13.50 -9.00 5.55
CA TRP A 27 -12.44 -9.60 4.74
C TRP A 27 -12.94 -10.85 4.02
N ASP A 28 -13.01 -10.79 2.69
CA ASP A 28 -13.29 -11.95 1.85
C ASP A 28 -11.98 -12.65 1.44
N HIS A 29 -11.79 -13.87 1.92
CA HIS A 29 -10.62 -14.70 1.62
C HIS A 29 -10.64 -15.28 0.19
N HIS A 30 -11.79 -15.26 -0.48
CA HIS A 30 -11.92 -15.66 -1.89
C HIS A 30 -11.71 -14.50 -2.86
N ALA A 31 -11.66 -13.26 -2.37
CA ALA A 31 -11.40 -12.10 -3.21
C ALA A 31 -10.00 -12.20 -3.82
N SER A 32 -9.93 -12.10 -5.16
CA SER A 32 -8.64 -12.00 -5.85
C SER A 32 -7.97 -10.67 -5.51
N ARG A 33 -6.78 -10.72 -4.90
CA ARG A 33 -6.02 -9.53 -4.48
C ARG A 33 -4.73 -9.37 -5.26
N MET A 34 -4.29 -8.12 -5.38
CA MET A 34 -3.00 -7.79 -5.96
C MET A 34 -2.30 -6.70 -5.18
N THR A 35 -0.99 -6.63 -5.33
CA THR A 35 -0.17 -5.53 -4.82
C THR A 35 0.28 -4.68 -6.00
N VAL A 36 0.03 -3.37 -5.92
CA VAL A 36 0.48 -2.39 -6.92
C VAL A 36 1.40 -1.36 -6.27
N LEU A 37 2.24 -0.71 -7.07
CA LEU A 37 3.08 0.40 -6.63
C LEU A 37 2.47 1.73 -7.07
N LEU A 38 2.32 2.67 -6.14
CA LEU A 38 2.00 4.06 -6.42
C LEU A 38 3.24 4.94 -6.18
N MET A 39 3.51 5.84 -7.12
CA MET A 39 4.61 6.81 -7.04
C MET A 39 4.06 8.23 -7.08
N CYS A 40 4.17 8.95 -5.97
CA CYS A 40 3.65 10.32 -5.83
C CYS A 40 4.73 11.30 -5.34
N PRO A 41 4.59 12.62 -5.60
CA PRO A 41 5.41 13.64 -4.97
C PRO A 41 5.38 13.54 -3.45
N ARG A 42 6.53 13.75 -2.79
CA ARG A 42 6.61 13.66 -1.32
C ARG A 42 5.63 14.57 -0.58
N LYS A 43 5.30 15.73 -1.15
CA LYS A 43 4.32 16.68 -0.61
C LYS A 43 2.88 16.11 -0.56
N GLU A 44 2.55 15.16 -1.43
CA GLU A 44 1.23 14.53 -1.53
C GLU A 44 1.11 13.26 -0.69
N ARG A 45 2.19 12.84 -0.01
CA ARG A 45 2.20 11.64 0.83
C ARG A 45 1.05 11.63 1.83
N LYS A 46 0.77 12.75 2.50
CA LYS A 46 -0.28 12.82 3.53
C LYS A 46 -1.68 12.61 2.95
N LEU A 47 -1.92 13.10 1.74
CA LEU A 47 -3.16 12.85 1.00
C LEU A 47 -3.28 11.37 0.65
N MET A 48 -2.20 10.78 0.12
CA MET A 48 -2.17 9.37 -0.25
C MET A 48 -2.26 8.39 0.94
N GLU A 49 -1.85 8.81 2.14
CA GLU A 49 -2.06 8.07 3.40
C GLU A 49 -3.56 7.95 3.74
N LEU A 50 -4.39 8.92 3.33
CA LEU A 50 -5.83 8.98 3.62
C LEU A 50 -6.70 8.79 2.37
N HIS A 51 -6.12 8.35 1.25
CA HIS A 51 -6.83 8.21 -0.02
C HIS A 51 -8.11 7.38 0.09
N GLY A 52 -8.07 6.30 0.88
CA GLY A 52 -9.21 5.43 1.10
C GLY A 52 -10.42 6.10 1.77
N ASP A 53 -10.23 7.22 2.45
CA ASP A 53 -11.35 8.00 3.02
C ASP A 53 -12.19 8.65 1.93
N MET A 54 -11.62 8.85 0.73
CA MET A 54 -12.29 9.48 -0.41
C MET A 54 -12.86 8.47 -1.40
N ILE A 55 -12.54 7.19 -1.24
CA ILE A 55 -12.89 6.12 -2.18
C ILE A 55 -13.94 5.19 -1.58
N GLU A 56 -14.94 4.81 -2.37
CA GLU A 56 -15.81 3.68 -2.05
C GLU A 56 -15.18 2.38 -2.56
N HIS A 57 -15.01 1.42 -1.67
CA HIS A 57 -14.40 0.12 -1.93
C HIS A 57 -15.10 -0.95 -1.09
N GLY A 58 -15.08 -2.20 -1.59
CA GLY A 58 -15.80 -3.32 -0.98
C GLY A 58 -14.97 -4.13 0.00
N GLN A 59 -13.64 -4.12 -0.13
CA GLN A 59 -12.71 -4.91 0.69
C GLN A 59 -11.67 -4.02 1.38
N PRO A 60 -11.13 -4.43 2.54
CA PRO A 60 -10.04 -3.70 3.18
C PRO A 60 -8.86 -3.48 2.22
N VAL A 61 -8.37 -2.24 2.16
CA VAL A 61 -7.20 -1.85 1.37
C VAL A 61 -6.04 -1.56 2.30
N ILE A 62 -4.92 -2.24 2.12
CA ILE A 62 -3.74 -2.11 2.99
C ILE A 62 -2.65 -1.43 2.21
N THR A 63 -2.15 -0.31 2.73
CA THR A 63 -1.06 0.42 2.08
C THR A 63 0.13 0.60 2.99
N SER A 64 1.34 0.63 2.43
CA SER A 64 2.57 0.92 3.17
C SER A 64 3.52 1.73 2.33
N PHE A 65 4.13 2.76 2.93
CA PHE A 65 5.14 3.57 2.26
C PHE A 65 6.54 3.05 2.55
N HIS A 66 7.29 2.73 1.49
CA HIS A 66 8.71 2.41 1.59
C HIS A 66 9.58 3.65 1.35
N ARG A 67 10.67 3.76 2.12
CA ARG A 67 11.73 4.75 1.89
C ARG A 67 12.99 4.01 1.45
N PRO A 68 13.46 4.18 0.20
CA PRO A 68 14.59 3.42 -0.35
C PRO A 68 15.92 3.98 0.18
N ARG A 69 16.16 3.90 1.50
CA ARG A 69 17.40 4.41 2.12
C ARG A 69 18.61 3.57 1.71
N ALA A 70 18.50 2.25 1.83
CA ALA A 70 19.57 1.33 1.45
C ALA A 70 19.77 1.26 -0.07
N GLY A 71 18.68 1.31 -0.84
CA GLY A 71 18.70 1.26 -2.30
C GLY A 71 18.79 2.62 -2.99
N ALA A 72 19.11 3.72 -2.29
CA ALA A 72 19.06 5.06 -2.87
C ALA A 72 20.04 5.20 -4.04
N GLN A 73 21.27 4.71 -3.87
CA GLN A 73 22.28 4.71 -4.93
C GLN A 73 21.82 3.95 -6.17
N LEU A 74 21.14 2.80 -6.01
CA LEU A 74 20.63 2.01 -7.14
C LEU A 74 19.56 2.74 -7.95
N LEU A 75 18.85 3.69 -7.35
CA LEU A 75 17.91 4.56 -8.06
C LEU A 75 18.64 5.70 -8.77
N GLU A 76 19.64 6.28 -8.10
CA GLU A 76 20.49 7.33 -8.68
C GLU A 76 21.29 6.82 -9.89
N ASP A 77 21.78 5.58 -9.85
CA ASP A 77 22.45 4.89 -10.95
C ASP A 77 21.52 4.68 -12.16
N GLN A 78 20.20 4.69 -11.95
CA GLN A 78 19.18 4.66 -13.01
C GLN A 78 18.77 6.08 -13.47
N GLY A 79 19.43 7.13 -12.96
CA GLY A 79 19.06 8.52 -13.22
C GLY A 79 17.79 8.98 -12.52
N PHE A 80 17.34 8.28 -11.48
CA PHE A 80 16.13 8.61 -10.74
C PHE A 80 16.47 9.24 -9.38
N ASP A 81 15.99 10.47 -9.11
CA ASP A 81 16.14 11.10 -7.80
C ASP A 81 15.23 10.43 -6.75
N PRO A 82 15.77 9.71 -5.74
CA PRO A 82 14.97 9.07 -4.69
C PRO A 82 14.17 10.07 -3.85
N LYS A 83 14.54 11.37 -3.90
CA LYS A 83 13.89 12.45 -3.18
C LYS A 83 12.70 13.07 -3.91
N SER A 84 12.58 12.82 -5.20
CA SER A 84 11.45 13.30 -6.01
C SER A 84 10.12 12.61 -5.66
N ALA A 85 10.16 11.36 -5.20
CA ALA A 85 8.97 10.52 -5.01
C ALA A 85 8.83 9.93 -3.60
N SER A 86 7.60 9.55 -3.27
CA SER A 86 7.25 8.54 -2.27
C SER A 86 6.75 7.29 -2.99
N PHE A 87 7.05 6.13 -2.41
CA PHE A 87 6.72 4.82 -2.97
C PHE A 87 5.74 4.13 -2.03
N GLN A 88 4.50 3.93 -2.48
CA GLN A 88 3.44 3.30 -1.69
C GLN A 88 3.07 1.96 -2.32
N PHE A 89 3.25 0.88 -1.58
CA PHE A 89 2.68 -0.41 -1.94
C PHE A 89 1.23 -0.43 -1.49
N VAL A 90 0.34 -0.89 -2.36
CA VAL A 90 -1.11 -0.97 -2.13
C VAL A 90 -1.56 -2.39 -2.41
N ASP A 91 -1.92 -3.12 -1.37
CA ASP A 91 -2.61 -4.41 -1.47
C ASP A 91 -4.12 -4.17 -1.47
N ILE A 92 -4.77 -4.58 -2.55
CA ILE A 92 -6.15 -4.25 -2.85
C ILE A 92 -6.84 -5.42 -3.54
N ALA A 93 -8.15 -5.57 -3.32
CA ALA A 93 -8.97 -6.48 -4.12
C ALA A 93 -9.02 -6.00 -5.57
N SER A 94 -8.90 -6.93 -6.52
CA SER A 94 -8.84 -6.61 -7.95
C SER A 94 -10.08 -5.85 -8.43
N SER A 95 -11.24 -6.11 -7.82
CA SER A 95 -12.51 -5.41 -8.07
C SER A 95 -12.47 -3.94 -7.66
N ASP A 96 -11.68 -3.59 -6.64
CA ASP A 96 -11.62 -2.23 -6.08
C ASP A 96 -10.54 -1.36 -6.75
N LEU A 97 -9.64 -1.94 -7.55
CA LEU A 97 -8.55 -1.19 -8.20
C LEU A 97 -9.07 -0.09 -9.14
N GLY A 98 -10.13 -0.36 -9.89
CA GLY A 98 -10.75 0.62 -10.80
C GLY A 98 -11.21 1.87 -10.04
N PRO A 99 -12.16 1.75 -9.10
CA PRO A 99 -12.59 2.85 -8.24
C PRO A 99 -11.44 3.55 -7.51
N TRP A 100 -10.47 2.79 -7.00
CA TRP A 100 -9.30 3.32 -6.28
C TRP A 100 -8.43 4.24 -7.13
N MET A 101 -8.24 3.89 -8.41
CA MET A 101 -7.39 4.64 -9.32
C MET A 101 -8.15 5.66 -10.17
N GLN A 102 -9.48 5.62 -10.19
CA GLN A 102 -10.28 6.36 -11.16
C GLN A 102 -9.97 7.86 -11.13
N HIS A 103 -10.13 8.52 -9.98
CA HIS A 103 -9.87 9.95 -9.85
C HIS A 103 -8.43 10.32 -10.22
N LEU A 104 -7.45 9.54 -9.75
CA LEU A 104 -6.03 9.77 -10.02
C LEU A 104 -5.73 9.71 -11.52
N VAL A 105 -6.28 8.72 -12.24
CA VAL A 105 -6.04 8.54 -13.67
C VAL A 105 -6.83 9.55 -14.50
N THR A 106 -8.13 9.74 -14.22
CA THR A 106 -9.00 10.55 -15.09
C THR A 106 -8.88 12.05 -14.84
N ASN A 107 -8.70 12.45 -13.59
CA ASN A 107 -8.74 13.87 -13.20
C ASN A 107 -7.33 14.43 -12.95
N GLU A 108 -6.43 13.62 -12.38
CA GLU A 108 -5.05 14.04 -12.07
C GLU A 108 -4.03 13.58 -13.13
N GLY A 109 -4.45 12.79 -14.13
CA GLY A 109 -3.60 12.37 -15.23
C GLY A 109 -2.49 11.40 -14.83
N TRP A 110 -2.69 10.60 -13.77
CA TRP A 110 -1.74 9.58 -13.37
C TRP A 110 -1.54 8.54 -14.48
N LEU A 111 -0.29 8.13 -14.65
CA LEU A 111 0.14 7.27 -15.73
C LEU A 111 0.29 5.84 -15.22
N ARG A 112 -0.41 4.90 -15.87
CA ARG A 112 -0.28 3.46 -15.64
C ARG A 112 0.94 2.92 -16.37
N GLY A 113 1.67 2.02 -15.71
CA GLY A 113 2.81 1.30 -16.26
C GLY A 113 3.09 0.00 -15.50
N SER A 114 4.30 -0.51 -15.69
CA SER A 114 4.82 -1.66 -14.94
C SER A 114 6.22 -1.37 -14.44
N ILE A 115 6.60 -2.00 -13.34
CA ILE A 115 7.93 -1.90 -12.74
C ILE A 115 8.42 -3.31 -12.36
N GLU A 116 9.72 -3.55 -12.50
CA GLU A 116 10.38 -4.76 -11.99
C GLU A 116 10.78 -4.51 -10.53
N VAL A 117 10.18 -5.24 -9.60
CA VAL A 117 10.58 -5.23 -8.19
C VAL A 117 11.60 -6.35 -7.99
N MET A 118 12.80 -5.99 -7.53
CA MET A 118 13.95 -6.88 -7.45
C MET A 118 14.54 -6.88 -6.03
N PRO A 119 15.16 -7.99 -5.58
CA PRO A 119 15.96 -7.96 -4.37
C PRO A 119 17.15 -7.00 -4.56
N MET A 120 17.53 -6.32 -3.48
CA MET A 120 18.79 -5.55 -3.50
C MET A 120 19.97 -6.49 -3.83
N PRO A 121 20.92 -6.06 -4.69
CA PRO A 121 22.13 -6.82 -4.92
C PRO A 121 22.92 -7.02 -3.63
N TYR A 122 23.57 -8.17 -3.47
CA TYR A 122 24.40 -8.47 -2.29
C TYR A 122 25.53 -7.46 -2.03
N SER A 123 25.95 -6.70 -3.05
CA SER A 123 26.92 -5.61 -2.91
C SER A 123 26.43 -4.43 -2.07
N ILE A 124 25.11 -4.29 -1.90
CA ILE A 124 24.50 -3.33 -0.99
C ILE A 124 24.34 -4.05 0.35
N ASP A 125 25.34 -3.88 1.22
CA ASP A 125 25.42 -4.54 2.53
C ASP A 125 24.30 -4.09 3.49
N HIS A 126 23.12 -4.71 3.33
CA HIS A 126 21.98 -4.53 4.20
C HIS A 126 21.84 -5.76 5.13
N PRO A 127 22.14 -5.63 6.44
CA PRO A 127 22.30 -6.77 7.35
C PRO A 127 21.11 -7.72 7.44
N SER A 128 19.91 -7.22 7.17
CA SER A 128 18.67 -7.99 7.29
C SER A 128 18.04 -8.34 5.94
N GLN A 129 18.71 -8.16 4.81
CA GLN A 129 18.09 -8.45 3.51
C GLN A 129 17.68 -9.93 3.38
N ARG A 130 16.54 -10.16 2.72
CA ARG A 130 16.06 -11.49 2.35
C ARG A 130 15.94 -11.57 0.84
N ALA A 131 16.49 -12.62 0.25
CA ALA A 131 16.32 -12.89 -1.17
C ALA A 131 14.84 -13.19 -1.49
N PHE A 132 14.40 -12.74 -2.66
CA PHE A 132 13.09 -13.06 -3.22
C PHE A 132 13.16 -12.97 -4.76
N GLU A 133 12.19 -13.57 -5.44
CA GLU A 133 12.16 -13.58 -6.90
C GLU A 133 11.81 -12.20 -7.47
N ASN A 134 12.35 -11.89 -8.66
CA ASN A 134 11.95 -10.69 -9.37
C ASN A 134 10.45 -10.75 -9.67
N GLN A 135 9.76 -9.65 -9.41
CA GLN A 135 8.33 -9.56 -9.63
C GLN A 135 8.01 -8.36 -10.50
N ARG A 136 7.37 -8.61 -11.65
CA ARG A 136 6.75 -7.55 -12.44
C ARG A 136 5.47 -7.09 -11.76
N MET A 137 5.43 -5.82 -11.37
CA MET A 137 4.33 -5.22 -10.62
C MET A 137 3.66 -4.10 -11.42
N MET A 138 2.34 -3.97 -11.29
CA MET A 138 1.63 -2.82 -11.84
C MET A 138 2.03 -1.56 -11.09
N CYS A 139 2.32 -0.49 -11.82
CA CYS A 139 2.74 0.78 -11.25
C CYS A 139 1.84 1.91 -11.76
N PHE A 140 1.45 2.82 -10.88
CA PHE A 140 0.84 4.09 -11.26
C PHE A 140 1.67 5.22 -10.70
N ARG A 141 1.97 6.21 -11.53
CA ARG A 141 2.78 7.36 -11.12
C ARG A 141 2.07 8.67 -11.43
N HIS A 142 2.22 9.62 -10.52
CA HIS A 142 1.86 11.01 -10.75
C HIS A 142 2.64 11.54 -11.98
N PRO A 143 2.03 12.38 -12.84
CA PRO A 143 2.64 12.82 -14.10
C PRO A 143 3.97 13.56 -13.93
N SER A 144 4.19 14.21 -12.78
CA SER A 144 5.45 14.91 -12.48
C SER A 144 6.60 14.00 -12.02
N ILE A 145 6.36 12.70 -11.81
CA ILE A 145 7.37 11.75 -11.37
C ILE A 145 7.93 11.03 -12.60
N ALA A 146 9.26 10.97 -12.72
CA ALA A 146 9.91 10.26 -13.81
C ALA A 146 9.50 8.78 -13.85
N THR A 147 9.59 8.15 -15.02
CA THR A 147 9.42 6.69 -15.12
C THR A 147 10.57 6.00 -14.40
N LEU A 148 10.27 4.86 -13.77
CA LEU A 148 11.27 4.00 -13.14
C LEU A 148 11.01 2.56 -13.59
N GLU A 149 12.06 1.88 -14.07
CA GLU A 149 11.95 0.52 -14.59
C GLU A 149 12.19 -0.55 -13.52
N ARG A 150 13.15 -0.32 -12.62
CA ARG A 150 13.52 -1.28 -11.56
C ARG A 150 13.47 -0.63 -10.19
N TYR A 151 12.83 -1.33 -9.24
CA TYR A 151 12.76 -0.94 -7.84
C TYR A 151 13.37 -2.03 -6.96
N PHE A 152 14.37 -1.65 -6.17
CA PHE A 152 15.12 -2.59 -5.33
C PHE A 152 14.62 -2.55 -3.89
N LEU A 153 14.39 -3.73 -3.30
CA LEU A 153 13.95 -3.88 -1.92
C LEU A 153 14.84 -4.85 -1.13
N PRO A 154 15.03 -4.60 0.18
CA PRO A 154 15.66 -5.57 1.08
C PRO A 154 14.79 -6.80 1.37
N PHE A 155 13.48 -6.72 1.12
CA PHE A 155 12.49 -7.74 1.43
C PHE A 155 11.42 -7.77 0.33
N PRO A 156 10.62 -8.83 0.21
CA PRO A 156 9.40 -8.79 -0.59
C PRO A 156 8.54 -7.56 -0.26
N SER A 157 7.82 -7.02 -1.23
CA SER A 157 7.01 -5.79 -1.05
C SER A 157 6.00 -5.87 0.10
N ASN A 158 5.51 -7.08 0.37
CA ASN A 158 4.53 -7.31 1.44
C ASN A 158 5.15 -7.36 2.83
N ASP A 159 6.46 -7.51 2.92
CA ASP A 159 7.18 -7.75 4.18
C ASP A 159 7.99 -6.52 4.63
N ILE A 160 7.76 -5.36 4.02
CA ILE A 160 8.44 -4.12 4.40
C ILE A 160 7.89 -3.65 5.74
N PRO A 161 8.70 -3.62 6.82
CA PRO A 161 8.24 -3.18 8.12
C PRO A 161 8.02 -1.67 8.12
N GLY A 162 6.89 -1.23 8.67
CA GLY A 162 6.63 0.20 8.81
C GLY A 162 5.22 0.52 9.27
N LYS A 163 4.76 1.71 8.88
CA LYS A 163 3.39 2.16 9.12
C LYS A 163 2.51 1.69 7.98
N CYS A 164 1.54 0.86 8.30
CA CYS A 164 0.49 0.49 7.38
C CYS A 164 -0.72 1.42 7.55
N PHE A 165 -1.33 1.82 6.46
CA PHE A 165 -2.59 2.56 6.44
C PHE A 165 -3.64 1.63 5.85
N VAL A 166 -4.61 1.25 6.67
CA VAL A 166 -5.68 0.32 6.32
C VAL A 166 -6.96 1.12 6.15
N SER A 167 -7.50 1.13 4.94
CA SER A 167 -8.83 1.66 4.69
C SER A 167 -9.87 0.55 4.76
N LEU A 168 -10.88 0.72 5.61
CA LEU A 168 -12.02 -0.17 5.74
C LEU A 168 -13.25 0.41 5.03
N PRO A 169 -14.05 -0.43 4.34
CA PRO A 169 -15.34 -0.02 3.80
C PRO A 169 -16.24 0.57 4.91
N ARG A 170 -16.83 1.76 4.70
CA ARG A 170 -17.46 2.54 5.80
C ARG A 170 -18.70 1.90 6.42
N ARG A 171 -19.55 1.22 5.64
CA ARG A 171 -20.73 0.54 6.20
C ARG A 171 -20.31 -0.58 7.14
N GLN A 172 -19.38 -1.39 6.67
CA GLN A 172 -18.83 -2.51 7.40
C GLN A 172 -17.99 -2.07 8.61
N ALA A 173 -17.22 -0.98 8.49
CA ALA A 173 -16.46 -0.40 9.60
C ALA A 173 -17.38 0.11 10.73
N ALA A 174 -18.53 0.70 10.38
CA ALA A 174 -19.51 1.14 11.36
C ALA A 174 -20.17 -0.04 12.10
N GLU A 175 -20.45 -1.15 11.40
CA GLU A 175 -20.98 -2.38 11.99
C GLU A 175 -19.96 -3.04 12.93
N LEU A 176 -18.69 -3.13 12.53
CA LEU A 176 -17.61 -3.64 13.37
C LEU A 176 -17.45 -2.79 14.64
N ALA A 177 -17.48 -1.46 14.51
CA ALA A 177 -17.43 -0.56 15.67
C ALA A 177 -18.63 -0.75 16.61
N ARG A 178 -19.83 -0.98 16.05
CA ARG A 178 -21.04 -1.27 16.84
C ARG A 178 -20.90 -2.59 17.61
N GLN A 179 -20.45 -3.65 16.94
CA GLN A 179 -20.21 -4.96 17.56
C GLN A 179 -19.15 -4.86 18.67
N GLN A 180 -18.05 -4.13 18.44
CA GLN A 180 -17.03 -3.90 19.47
C GLN A 180 -17.58 -3.11 20.67
N ALA A 181 -18.40 -2.08 20.44
CA ALA A 181 -19.03 -1.32 21.52
C ALA A 181 -20.03 -2.17 22.34
N GLU A 182 -20.81 -3.03 21.68
CA GLU A 182 -21.71 -3.99 22.34
C GLU A 182 -20.95 -4.98 23.22
N VAL A 183 -19.83 -5.54 22.73
CA VAL A 183 -18.96 -6.45 23.50
C VAL A 183 -18.30 -5.75 24.69
N LEU A 184 -17.92 -4.48 24.53
CA LEU A 184 -17.30 -3.67 25.59
C LEU A 184 -18.33 -3.08 26.58
N GLY A 185 -19.63 -3.31 26.38
CA GLY A 185 -20.70 -2.81 27.25
C GLY A 185 -20.90 -1.28 27.21
N VAL A 186 -20.30 -0.59 26.25
CA VAL A 186 -20.37 0.87 26.10
C VAL A 186 -21.60 1.21 25.25
N GLY A 187 -22.75 1.37 25.90
CA GLY A 187 -24.03 1.65 25.21
C GLY A 187 -25.29 1.40 26.02
N ARG A 188 -25.18 0.94 27.27
CA ARG A 188 -26.29 0.91 28.24
C ARG A 188 -26.22 2.11 29.17
N LEU A 189 -26.65 3.27 28.69
CA LEU A 189 -27.09 4.40 29.52
C LEU A 189 -28.32 5.01 28.88
#